data_AF-A0A1I8BKI0-F1
#
_entry.id   AF-A0A1I8BKI0-F1
#
_cell.length_a   1.000
_cell.length_b   1.000
_cell.length_c   1.000
_cell.angle_alpha   90.00
_cell.angle_beta   90.00
_cell.angle_gamma   90.00
#
_symmetry.space_group_name_H-M   'P 1'
#
loop_
_entity.id
_entity.type
_entity.pdbx_description
1 polymer ?
#
loop_
_entity_poly.entity_id
_entity_poly.type
_entity_poly.pdbx_seq_one_letter_code
_entity_poly.pdbx_strand_id
1 'polypeptide(L)'
;MLDKHFLNQFFSYFLVLFISSCWSMQIPCGKSFFPCFGEKETTATKQQHFNTNQRRIYGITIHQDAKISDQTLRTAAKEAHEETDVLYNESGVKQLLDSRHPLAASLMHYSRLHPLTDRRKQFSQYAYVALALSRRLAQKMTSTTMQGTAASVPSHTLLLHSPGLLARVKNVTSLGKECPLTSDGSNCPTSGSQIFRSLSGQCNNVRRPFIGSAGQPLSRLFPSPSYADNGLGIQSRRQIPQIGGVSNAGNAELPSVRQISLELFQSPKEENPFGVNEIVAYWLYFVGSDLASIAPNQCLIKGFLFLNLLKNIEIGAGPRPMPGVSRTSVAFPCCTPGFAHADCDPIDVPSNDPIYGPAHITCIPHSRTLPAPRDSCALGPREQANHVSSFLDGSQIYGSSYETLERLRAPGESGRLLISRENDLLTLDPLSNDYCQSNDKQKQRCFLSGTPDVNLLAGITLLHTIWVRQHNKIADGLREMNRHWNGDRIFNEARRIVIGKC
;
A
#
# COMPACT_ATOMS: atom_id res chain seq x y z
N MET A 1 5.81 11.07 34.09
CA MET A 1 5.29 9.96 34.90
C MET A 1 3.84 9.72 34.49
N LEU A 2 3.56 8.67 33.74
CA LEU A 2 2.18 8.25 33.42
C LEU A 2 1.67 7.40 34.59
N ASP A 3 0.52 7.78 35.12
CA ASP A 3 -0.11 7.18 36.29
C ASP A 3 -0.43 5.70 36.05
N LYS A 4 -0.03 4.82 36.98
CA LYS A 4 -0.33 3.38 36.96
C LYS A 4 -1.84 3.12 36.84
N HIS A 5 -2.68 4.06 37.28
CA HIS A 5 -4.11 3.95 37.17
C HIS A 5 -4.61 4.04 35.71
N PHE A 6 -3.94 4.83 34.85
CA PHE A 6 -4.25 4.97 33.43
C PHE A 6 -3.84 3.71 32.65
N LEU A 7 -2.67 3.13 32.95
CA LEU A 7 -2.20 1.87 32.35
C LEU A 7 -3.13 0.69 32.67
N ASN A 8 -3.62 0.58 33.90
CA ASN A 8 -4.52 -0.50 34.29
C ASN A 8 -5.93 -0.36 33.68
N GLN A 9 -6.44 0.87 33.53
CA GLN A 9 -7.68 1.10 32.79
C GLN A 9 -7.49 0.83 31.30
N PHE A 10 -6.39 1.29 30.71
CA PHE A 10 -6.09 1.04 29.29
C PHE A 10 -6.00 -0.45 29.01
N PHE A 11 -5.30 -1.24 29.84
CA PHE A 11 -5.23 -2.70 29.69
C PHE A 11 -6.58 -3.39 29.86
N SER A 12 -7.42 -2.94 30.80
CA SER A 12 -8.74 -3.53 31.04
C SER A 12 -9.70 -3.25 29.87
N TYR A 13 -9.67 -2.04 29.29
CA TYR A 13 -10.42 -1.72 28.08
C TYR A 13 -9.85 -2.43 26.84
N PHE A 14 -8.53 -2.59 26.74
CA PHE A 14 -7.87 -3.33 25.65
C PHE A 14 -8.24 -4.83 25.66
N LEU A 15 -8.33 -5.43 26.85
CA LEU A 15 -8.68 -6.85 27.00
C LEU A 15 -10.15 -7.13 26.66
N VAL A 16 -11.07 -6.26 27.09
CA VAL A 16 -12.51 -6.39 26.80
C VAL A 16 -12.82 -6.17 25.32
N LEU A 17 -12.13 -5.22 24.67
CA LEU A 17 -12.26 -4.99 23.23
C LEU A 17 -11.74 -6.18 22.42
N PHE A 18 -10.63 -6.82 22.82
CA PHE A 18 -10.10 -8.01 22.13
C PHE A 18 -10.99 -9.25 22.28
N ILE A 19 -11.60 -9.48 23.45
CA ILE A 19 -12.47 -10.65 23.65
C ILE A 19 -13.75 -10.54 22.79
N SER A 20 -14.32 -9.35 22.64
CA SER A 20 -15.48 -9.13 21.75
C SER A 20 -15.12 -9.16 20.25
N SER A 21 -13.90 -8.76 19.89
CA SER A 21 -13.45 -8.76 18.49
C SER A 21 -12.86 -10.11 18.04
N CYS A 22 -12.48 -11.00 18.96
CA CYS A 22 -12.11 -12.39 18.64
C CYS A 22 -13.26 -13.21 18.03
N TRP A 23 -14.52 -12.87 18.34
CA TRP A 23 -15.69 -13.54 17.74
C TRP A 23 -16.08 -12.97 16.36
N SER A 24 -15.69 -11.71 16.06
CA SER A 24 -15.92 -11.09 14.74
C SER A 24 -14.71 -11.18 13.81
N MET A 25 -13.52 -11.40 14.35
CA MET A 25 -12.32 -11.74 13.58
C MET A 25 -12.32 -13.25 13.37
N GLN A 26 -12.97 -13.70 12.30
CA GLN A 26 -12.60 -14.97 11.68
C GLN A 26 -11.16 -14.83 11.16
N ILE A 27 -10.17 -14.88 12.06
CA ILE A 27 -8.79 -15.12 11.70
C ILE A 27 -8.79 -16.55 11.14
N PRO A 28 -8.57 -16.74 9.83
CA PRO A 28 -8.58 -18.07 9.26
C PRO A 28 -7.38 -18.82 9.84
N CYS A 29 -7.66 -19.76 10.74
CA CYS A 29 -6.63 -20.67 11.22
C CYS A 29 -6.21 -21.58 10.06
N GLY A 30 -4.92 -21.84 9.96
CA GLY A 30 -4.30 -22.58 8.88
C GLY A 30 -2.90 -22.99 9.30
N LYS A 31 -2.25 -23.87 8.53
CA LYS A 31 -0.92 -24.45 8.84
C LYS A 31 0.24 -23.44 8.82
N SER A 32 -0.02 -22.17 9.09
CA SER A 32 0.96 -21.10 9.16
C SER A 32 0.61 -20.25 10.38
N PHE A 33 1.39 -20.48 11.44
CA PHE A 33 1.45 -19.77 12.72
C PHE A 33 0.46 -20.14 13.83
N PHE A 34 -0.73 -20.71 13.56
CA PHE A 34 -1.63 -21.19 14.63
C PHE A 34 -2.25 -22.55 14.28
N PRO A 35 -1.90 -23.66 14.99
CA PRO A 35 -2.59 -24.93 14.82
C PRO A 35 -4.06 -24.78 15.27
N CYS A 36 -5.01 -25.08 14.39
CA CYS A 36 -6.41 -25.21 14.78
C CYS A 36 -6.51 -26.46 15.67
N PHE A 37 -6.71 -26.29 16.98
CA PHE A 37 -6.98 -27.42 17.86
C PHE A 37 -8.46 -27.81 17.77
N GLY A 38 -8.71 -29.01 17.22
CA GLY A 38 -9.94 -29.77 17.44
C GLY A 38 -11.13 -29.41 16.55
N GLU A 39 -11.16 -29.92 15.32
CA GLU A 39 -12.42 -30.36 14.70
C GLU A 39 -12.17 -31.70 14.00
N LYS A 40 -12.84 -32.75 14.51
CA LYS A 40 -12.94 -34.04 13.82
C LYS A 40 -13.71 -33.82 12.52
N GLU A 41 -13.22 -34.41 11.44
CA GLU A 41 -13.90 -34.48 10.15
C GLU A 41 -15.32 -35.03 10.34
N THR A 42 -16.32 -34.19 10.13
CA THR A 42 -17.68 -34.64 9.80
C THR A 42 -18.06 -34.09 8.45
N THR A 43 -18.06 -35.00 7.48
CA THR A 43 -18.76 -34.92 6.21
C THR A 43 -20.24 -34.59 6.42
N ALA A 44 -20.67 -33.38 6.08
CA ALA A 44 -22.08 -33.08 5.82
C ALA A 44 -22.22 -31.83 4.95
N THR A 45 -22.49 -32.07 3.67
CA THR A 45 -23.14 -31.15 2.74
C THR A 45 -24.45 -30.63 3.33
N LYS A 46 -24.46 -29.38 3.80
CA LYS A 46 -25.66 -28.54 3.84
C LYS A 46 -25.29 -27.15 3.31
N GLN A 47 -25.65 -26.90 2.05
CA GLN A 47 -25.92 -25.55 1.58
C GLN A 47 -27.01 -24.98 2.50
N GLN A 48 -26.64 -24.10 3.42
CA GLN A 48 -27.61 -23.18 3.99
C GLN A 48 -27.98 -22.17 2.91
N HIS A 49 -29.12 -22.39 2.28
CA HIS A 49 -29.89 -21.33 1.64
C HIS A 49 -30.19 -20.27 2.70
N PHE A 50 -29.34 -19.24 2.77
CA PHE A 50 -29.64 -18.02 3.50
C PHE A 50 -30.68 -17.25 2.69
N ASN A 51 -31.93 -17.31 3.15
CA ASN A 51 -33.02 -16.49 2.65
C ASN A 51 -32.61 -15.01 2.69
N THR A 52 -32.50 -14.39 1.52
CA THR A 52 -31.96 -13.04 1.28
C THR A 52 -32.97 -11.93 1.55
N ASN A 53 -33.72 -12.00 2.64
CA ASN A 53 -34.59 -10.89 3.06
C ASN A 53 -34.25 -10.48 4.49
N GLN A 54 -33.83 -9.22 4.62
CA GLN A 54 -33.71 -8.46 5.88
C GLN A 54 -32.58 -8.90 6.83
N ARG A 55 -31.34 -8.42 6.58
CA ARG A 55 -30.37 -8.28 7.67
C ARG A 55 -30.59 -6.94 8.39
N ARG A 56 -31.10 -6.99 9.62
CA ARG A 56 -30.98 -5.90 10.59
C ARG A 56 -29.50 -5.80 11.00
N ILE A 57 -28.86 -4.69 10.68
CA ILE A 57 -27.59 -4.29 11.29
C ILE A 57 -27.90 -3.00 12.08
N TYR A 58 -27.67 -3.00 13.39
CA TYR A 58 -27.95 -1.87 14.31
C TYR A 58 -29.40 -1.36 14.36
N GLY A 59 -30.40 -2.24 14.18
CA GLY A 59 -31.81 -1.85 14.35
C GLY A 59 -32.37 -0.90 13.29
N ILE A 60 -31.58 -0.52 12.28
CA ILE A 60 -32.02 0.31 11.16
C ILE A 60 -32.62 -0.61 10.09
N THR A 61 -33.93 -0.52 9.89
CA THR A 61 -34.60 -1.11 8.72
C THR A 61 -34.27 -0.24 7.52
N ILE A 62 -33.39 -0.70 6.62
CA ILE A 62 -33.11 -0.02 5.35
C ILE A 62 -34.35 -0.17 4.47
N HIS A 63 -35.26 0.79 4.55
CA HIS A 63 -36.40 0.89 3.66
C HIS A 63 -35.91 1.37 2.29
N GLN A 64 -36.05 0.49 1.30
CA GLN A 64 -35.89 0.73 -0.13
C GLN A 64 -34.45 1.08 -0.56
N ASP A 65 -33.89 0.24 -1.43
CA ASP A 65 -32.86 0.67 -2.36
C ASP A 65 -33.29 2.03 -2.91
N ALA A 66 -32.56 3.11 -2.60
CA ALA A 66 -32.73 4.37 -3.31
C ALA A 66 -32.76 4.00 -4.79
N LYS A 67 -33.87 4.26 -5.49
CA LYS A 67 -34.12 3.82 -6.88
C LYS A 67 -33.16 4.52 -7.85
N ILE A 68 -31.87 4.24 -7.74
CA ILE A 68 -30.85 4.64 -8.70
C ILE A 68 -31.16 3.82 -9.95
N SER A 69 -31.55 4.46 -11.05
CA SER A 69 -31.81 3.77 -12.30
C SER A 69 -30.52 3.18 -12.88
N ASP A 70 -30.63 2.10 -13.66
CA ASP A 70 -29.48 1.52 -14.35
C ASP A 70 -28.82 2.54 -15.28
N GLN A 71 -29.61 3.44 -15.89
CA GLN A 71 -29.07 4.55 -16.68
C GLN A 71 -28.19 5.47 -15.82
N THR A 72 -28.63 5.81 -14.61
CA THR A 72 -27.84 6.62 -13.68
C THR A 72 -26.55 5.92 -13.27
N LEU A 73 -26.58 4.59 -13.06
CA LEU A 73 -25.38 3.80 -12.79
C LEU A 73 -24.40 3.82 -13.96
N ARG A 74 -24.89 3.62 -15.19
CA ARG A 74 -24.06 3.67 -16.42
C ARG A 74 -23.41 5.04 -16.61
N THR A 75 -24.20 6.12 -16.49
CA THR A 75 -23.69 7.48 -16.63
C THR A 75 -22.66 7.81 -15.55
N ALA A 76 -22.95 7.52 -14.28
CA ALA A 76 -22.01 7.79 -13.20
C ALA A 76 -20.71 6.97 -13.32
N ALA A 77 -20.80 5.72 -13.78
CA ALA A 77 -19.62 4.90 -14.03
C ALA A 77 -18.79 5.42 -15.20
N LYS A 78 -19.43 5.82 -16.31
CA LYS A 78 -18.74 6.42 -17.46
C LYS A 78 -18.00 7.69 -17.07
N GLU A 79 -18.66 8.60 -16.36
CA GLU A 79 -18.03 9.84 -15.86
C GLU A 79 -16.89 9.55 -14.88
N ALA A 80 -17.01 8.51 -14.04
CA ALA A 80 -15.95 8.09 -13.13
C ALA A 80 -14.72 7.53 -13.87
N HIS A 81 -14.93 6.79 -14.96
CA HIS A 81 -13.85 6.35 -15.85
C HIS A 81 -13.18 7.55 -16.52
N GLU A 82 -13.94 8.45 -17.13
CA GLU A 82 -13.40 9.66 -17.78
C GLU A 82 -12.59 10.54 -16.82
N GLU A 83 -13.09 10.74 -15.59
CA GLU A 83 -12.36 11.45 -14.54
C GLU A 83 -11.04 10.76 -14.19
N THR A 84 -11.04 9.43 -14.06
CA THR A 84 -9.83 8.66 -13.76
C THR A 84 -8.86 8.69 -14.93
N ASP A 85 -9.34 8.60 -16.16
CA ASP A 85 -8.51 8.67 -17.35
C ASP A 85 -7.81 10.02 -17.44
N VAL A 86 -8.47 11.12 -17.11
CA VAL A 86 -7.84 12.46 -17.03
C VAL A 86 -6.73 12.50 -15.96
N LEU A 87 -6.95 11.90 -14.79
CA LEU A 87 -5.92 11.84 -13.73
C LEU A 87 -4.68 11.04 -14.16
N TYR A 88 -4.86 10.05 -15.04
CA TYR A 88 -3.77 9.19 -15.53
C TYR A 88 -3.21 9.63 -16.89
N ASN A 89 -3.91 10.52 -17.59
CA ASN A 89 -3.43 11.16 -18.81
C ASN A 89 -2.50 12.30 -18.39
N GLU A 90 -1.26 11.93 -18.07
CA GLU A 90 -0.17 12.77 -17.55
C GLU A 90 0.32 13.81 -18.57
N SER A 91 -0.59 14.65 -19.08
CA SER A 91 -0.34 15.72 -20.07
C SER A 91 0.62 16.82 -19.60
N GLY A 92 1.00 16.80 -18.31
CA GLY A 92 1.91 17.75 -17.67
C GLY A 92 3.40 17.38 -17.66
N VAL A 93 3.85 16.38 -18.43
CA VAL A 93 5.24 15.84 -18.39
C VAL A 93 6.33 16.91 -18.33
N LYS A 94 6.15 18.04 -19.04
CA LYS A 94 7.12 19.15 -19.05
C LYS A 94 7.19 19.91 -17.72
N GLN A 95 6.07 20.11 -17.03
CA GLN A 95 6.01 20.76 -15.72
C GLN A 95 6.55 19.85 -14.60
N LEU A 96 6.47 18.52 -14.77
CA LEU A 96 6.98 17.53 -13.83
C LEU A 96 8.50 17.58 -13.64
N LEU A 97 9.24 17.95 -14.70
CA LEU A 97 10.70 17.88 -14.73
C LEU A 97 11.41 19.23 -14.50
N ASP A 98 10.67 20.34 -14.46
CA ASP A 98 11.20 21.70 -14.29
C ASP A 98 10.88 22.32 -12.92
N SER A 99 10.57 21.48 -11.91
CA SER A 99 10.37 21.99 -10.55
C SER A 99 11.69 22.48 -9.98
N ARG A 100 11.89 23.80 -9.95
CA ARG A 100 13.02 24.46 -9.26
C ARG A 100 12.85 24.52 -7.74
N HIS A 101 12.00 23.66 -7.19
CA HIS A 101 11.73 23.64 -5.76
C HIS A 101 12.98 23.20 -5.00
N PRO A 102 13.39 23.88 -3.91
CA PRO A 102 14.60 23.53 -3.16
C PRO A 102 14.63 22.07 -2.66
N LEU A 103 13.45 21.49 -2.40
CA LEU A 103 13.30 20.09 -1.96
C LEU A 103 13.11 19.07 -3.10
N ALA A 104 13.22 19.48 -4.37
CA ALA A 104 12.97 18.60 -5.51
C ALA A 104 13.92 17.38 -5.53
N ALA A 105 15.20 17.56 -5.16
CA ALA A 105 16.17 16.47 -5.12
C ALA A 105 15.79 15.40 -4.08
N SER A 106 15.42 15.81 -2.86
CA SER A 106 14.97 14.91 -1.79
C SER A 106 13.69 14.18 -2.17
N LEU A 107 12.73 14.88 -2.78
CA LEU A 107 11.49 14.29 -3.28
C LEU A 107 11.77 13.23 -4.36
N MET A 108 12.64 13.55 -5.33
CA MET A 108 13.03 12.63 -6.39
C MET A 108 13.79 11.41 -5.85
N HIS A 109 14.64 11.60 -4.83
CA HIS A 109 15.30 10.49 -4.15
C HIS A 109 14.28 9.55 -3.50
N TYR A 110 13.33 10.10 -2.73
CA TYR A 110 12.29 9.30 -2.07
C TYR A 110 11.39 8.55 -3.06
N SER A 111 10.94 9.20 -4.13
CA SER A 111 10.15 8.53 -5.17
C SER A 111 10.90 7.42 -5.89
N ARG A 112 12.23 7.55 -6.07
CA ARG A 112 13.07 6.50 -6.66
C ARG A 112 13.31 5.32 -5.73
N LEU A 113 13.30 5.53 -4.41
CA LEU A 113 13.29 4.43 -3.42
C LEU A 113 11.95 3.69 -3.38
N HIS A 114 10.85 4.34 -3.75
CA HIS A 114 9.53 3.71 -3.76
C HIS A 114 8.90 3.73 -5.17
N PRO A 115 9.49 3.03 -6.15
CA PRO A 115 8.99 3.05 -7.52
C PRO A 115 7.61 2.39 -7.62
N LEU A 116 6.76 2.99 -8.46
CA LEU A 116 5.50 2.39 -8.89
C LEU A 116 5.73 1.54 -10.14
N THR A 117 5.21 0.31 -10.12
CA THR A 117 5.16 -0.54 -11.29
C THR A 117 3.87 -0.30 -12.06
N ASP A 118 3.84 -0.67 -13.34
CA ASP A 118 2.62 -0.60 -14.16
C ASP A 118 1.47 -1.37 -13.50
N ARG A 119 1.75 -2.54 -12.92
CA ARG A 119 0.77 -3.34 -12.18
C ARG A 119 0.18 -2.59 -10.98
N ARG A 120 1.00 -1.93 -10.16
CA ARG A 120 0.53 -1.13 -9.01
C ARG A 120 -0.35 0.03 -9.48
N LYS A 121 0.08 0.71 -10.54
CA LYS A 121 -0.63 1.85 -11.14
C LYS A 121 -1.99 1.41 -11.72
N GLN A 122 -2.03 0.25 -12.39
CA GLN A 122 -3.25 -0.37 -12.91
C GLN A 122 -4.24 -0.73 -11.78
N PHE A 123 -3.79 -1.38 -10.71
CA PHE A 123 -4.65 -1.69 -9.56
C PHE A 123 -5.28 -0.42 -8.98
N SER A 124 -4.45 0.62 -8.84
CA SER A 124 -4.91 1.92 -8.36
C SER A 124 -5.92 2.60 -9.29
N GLN A 125 -5.85 2.41 -10.62
CA GLN A 125 -6.86 2.97 -11.55
C GLN A 125 -8.25 2.48 -11.19
N TYR A 126 -8.41 1.18 -10.97
CA TYR A 126 -9.69 0.60 -10.56
C TYR A 126 -10.16 1.14 -9.20
N ALA A 127 -9.23 1.42 -8.29
CA ALA A 127 -9.56 2.07 -7.02
C ALA A 127 -10.09 3.49 -7.24
N TYR A 128 -9.48 4.29 -8.11
CA TYR A 128 -9.95 5.64 -8.44
C TYR A 128 -11.32 5.63 -9.11
N VAL A 129 -11.57 4.72 -10.06
CA VAL A 129 -12.89 4.56 -10.67
C VAL A 129 -13.93 4.24 -9.60
N ALA A 130 -13.65 3.28 -8.71
CA ALA A 130 -14.55 2.93 -7.62
C ALA A 130 -14.78 4.12 -6.66
N LEU A 131 -13.76 4.92 -6.35
CA LEU A 131 -13.88 6.10 -5.48
C LEU A 131 -14.70 7.21 -6.12
N ALA A 132 -14.44 7.53 -7.39
CA ALA A 132 -15.19 8.53 -8.13
C ALA A 132 -16.67 8.12 -8.27
N LEU A 133 -16.93 6.85 -8.58
CA LEU A 133 -18.27 6.29 -8.63
C LEU A 133 -18.96 6.35 -7.25
N SER A 134 -18.25 5.97 -6.18
CA SER A 134 -18.77 6.02 -4.80
C SER A 134 -19.21 7.43 -4.42
N ARG A 135 -18.35 8.43 -4.71
CA ARG A 135 -18.67 9.85 -4.46
C ARG A 135 -19.91 10.30 -5.23
N ARG A 136 -19.98 10.01 -6.53
CA ARG A 136 -21.11 10.41 -7.40
C ARG A 136 -22.43 9.78 -6.95
N LEU A 137 -22.42 8.49 -6.62
CA LEU A 137 -23.62 7.82 -6.14
C LEU A 137 -24.03 8.34 -4.76
N ALA A 138 -23.07 8.56 -3.85
CA ALA A 138 -23.34 9.13 -2.54
C ALA A 138 -24.00 10.51 -2.64
N GLN A 139 -23.51 11.39 -3.51
CA GLN A 139 -24.09 12.71 -3.76
C GLN A 139 -25.51 12.65 -4.35
N LYS A 140 -25.79 11.68 -5.24
CA LYS A 140 -27.14 11.46 -5.78
C LYS A 140 -28.10 10.84 -4.75
N MET A 141 -27.58 10.08 -3.79
CA MET A 141 -28.40 9.52 -2.72
C MET A 141 -28.77 10.60 -1.68
N THR A 142 -27.89 11.56 -1.40
CA THR A 142 -28.15 12.69 -0.48
C THR A 142 -29.22 13.67 -0.97
N SER A 143 -29.50 13.74 -2.27
CA SER A 143 -30.59 14.58 -2.81
C SER A 143 -32.00 13.99 -2.60
N THR A 144 -32.13 12.80 -2.02
CA THR A 144 -33.41 12.17 -1.67
C THR A 144 -33.57 12.19 -0.14
N THR A 145 -34.23 13.21 0.39
CA THR A 145 -34.36 13.46 1.84
C THR A 145 -35.11 12.33 2.55
N MET A 146 -34.52 11.78 3.62
CA MET A 146 -35.23 11.02 4.66
C MET A 146 -35.01 11.74 6.00
N GLN A 147 -36.10 12.19 6.63
CA GLN A 147 -36.08 12.75 7.99
C GLN A 147 -35.87 11.62 9.00
N GLY A 148 -34.89 11.77 9.89
CA GLY A 148 -34.65 10.85 10.99
C GLY A 148 -33.56 11.36 11.93
N THR A 149 -33.89 11.43 13.21
CA THR A 149 -33.18 12.11 14.30
C THR A 149 -31.82 11.51 14.66
N ALA A 150 -30.90 12.42 14.99
CA ALA A 150 -29.73 12.34 15.89
C ALA A 150 -29.08 10.96 16.15
N ALA A 151 -27.78 10.91 15.79
CA ALA A 151 -26.82 9.82 16.00
C ALA A 151 -26.99 8.59 15.08
N SER A 152 -26.48 8.68 13.85
CA SER A 152 -26.38 7.51 12.95
C SER A 152 -25.29 7.70 11.90
N VAL A 153 -24.62 6.60 11.53
CA VAL A 153 -23.78 6.52 10.32
C VAL A 153 -24.59 7.10 9.15
N PRO A 154 -24.05 8.04 8.34
CA PRO A 154 -24.79 8.60 7.22
C PRO A 154 -25.40 7.47 6.38
N SER A 155 -26.73 7.46 6.22
CA SER A 155 -27.49 6.40 5.55
C SER A 155 -26.93 6.03 4.16
N HIS A 156 -26.22 6.96 3.52
CA HIS A 156 -25.58 6.80 2.22
C HIS A 156 -24.32 5.92 2.23
N THR A 157 -23.53 5.93 3.30
CA THR A 157 -22.35 5.05 3.43
C THR A 157 -22.78 3.59 3.59
N LEU A 158 -23.88 3.33 4.31
CA LEU A 158 -24.48 2.00 4.43
C LEU A 158 -24.99 1.46 3.08
N LEU A 159 -25.57 2.32 2.24
CA LEU A 159 -26.07 1.94 0.91
C LEU A 159 -24.95 1.60 -0.08
N LEU A 160 -23.81 2.28 -0.04
CA LEU A 160 -22.64 1.93 -0.87
C LEU A 160 -22.11 0.52 -0.58
N HIS A 161 -22.33 0.00 0.62
CA HIS A 161 -21.94 -1.35 1.02
C HIS A 161 -23.06 -2.39 0.79
N SER A 162 -24.19 -2.01 0.17
CA SER A 162 -25.28 -2.96 -0.05
C SER A 162 -24.89 -4.02 -1.09
N PRO A 163 -25.04 -5.33 -0.80
CA PRO A 163 -24.71 -6.39 -1.75
C PRO A 163 -25.51 -6.27 -3.06
N GLY A 164 -26.75 -5.80 -2.98
CA GLY A 164 -27.63 -5.59 -4.13
C GLY A 164 -27.11 -4.50 -5.07
N LEU A 165 -26.69 -3.35 -4.54
CA LEU A 165 -26.11 -2.28 -5.35
C LEU A 165 -24.80 -2.73 -5.99
N LEU A 166 -23.92 -3.42 -5.25
CA LEU A 166 -22.68 -3.94 -5.79
C LEU A 166 -22.92 -4.92 -6.95
N ALA A 167 -23.89 -5.84 -6.81
CA ALA A 167 -24.25 -6.77 -7.88
C ALA A 167 -24.77 -6.03 -9.13
N ARG A 168 -25.63 -5.02 -8.94
CA ARG A 168 -26.14 -4.20 -10.04
C ARG A 168 -25.04 -3.42 -10.74
N VAL A 169 -24.14 -2.76 -9.99
CA VAL A 169 -22.98 -2.05 -10.54
C VAL A 169 -22.12 -3.00 -11.37
N LYS A 170 -21.80 -4.19 -10.85
CA LYS A 170 -21.00 -5.19 -11.58
C LYS A 170 -21.66 -5.66 -12.88
N ASN A 171 -22.98 -5.83 -12.88
CA ASN A 171 -23.72 -6.33 -14.05
C ASN A 171 -23.95 -5.25 -15.11
N VAL A 172 -24.19 -4.01 -14.67
CA VAL A 172 -24.62 -2.90 -15.52
C VAL A 172 -23.44 -2.06 -16.03
N THR A 173 -22.29 -2.10 -15.35
CA THR A 173 -21.11 -1.28 -15.67
C THR A 173 -19.90 -2.14 -16.05
N SER A 174 -18.89 -1.54 -16.70
CA SER A 174 -17.60 -2.17 -17.04
C SER A 174 -16.78 -2.58 -15.81
N LEU A 175 -16.95 -1.88 -14.67
CA LEU A 175 -16.16 -2.08 -13.46
C LEU A 175 -16.19 -3.53 -12.96
N GLY A 176 -17.31 -4.24 -13.11
CA GLY A 176 -17.42 -5.64 -12.69
C GLY A 176 -16.64 -6.62 -13.57
N LYS A 177 -16.53 -6.33 -14.88
CA LYS A 177 -15.82 -7.17 -15.84
C LYS A 177 -14.32 -6.91 -15.86
N GLU A 178 -13.93 -5.67 -15.61
CA GLU A 178 -12.55 -5.21 -15.69
C GLU A 178 -11.81 -5.31 -14.35
N CYS A 179 -12.52 -5.51 -13.23
CA CYS A 179 -11.88 -5.59 -11.91
C CYS A 179 -10.84 -6.72 -11.84
N PRO A 180 -9.57 -6.41 -11.50
CA PRO A 180 -8.50 -7.40 -11.45
C PRO A 180 -8.58 -8.33 -10.22
N LEU A 181 -9.47 -8.02 -9.26
CA LEU A 181 -9.69 -8.78 -8.03
C LEU A 181 -10.94 -9.65 -8.16
N THR A 182 -10.85 -10.74 -8.91
CA THR A 182 -11.91 -11.75 -8.95
C THR A 182 -11.83 -12.62 -7.69
N SER A 183 -12.88 -12.64 -6.90
CA SER A 183 -12.93 -13.36 -5.61
C SER A 183 -12.99 -14.88 -5.75
N ASP A 184 -12.83 -15.41 -6.95
CA ASP A 184 -12.96 -16.84 -7.21
C ASP A 184 -11.64 -17.57 -6.90
N GLY A 185 -11.73 -18.55 -6.00
CA GLY A 185 -10.63 -19.44 -5.61
C GLY A 185 -10.20 -20.41 -6.70
N SER A 186 -10.89 -20.42 -7.85
CA SER A 186 -10.62 -21.26 -9.01
C SER A 186 -9.20 -21.13 -9.57
N ASN A 187 -8.48 -20.05 -9.27
CA ASN A 187 -7.10 -19.83 -9.70
C ASN A 187 -6.02 -20.28 -8.71
N CYS A 188 -6.39 -20.78 -7.53
CA CYS A 188 -5.39 -21.33 -6.61
C CYS A 188 -5.05 -22.77 -6.98
N PRO A 189 -3.76 -23.13 -7.00
CA PRO A 189 -3.35 -24.50 -7.27
C PRO A 189 -4.02 -25.48 -6.30
N THR A 190 -4.45 -26.61 -6.84
CA THR A 190 -5.04 -27.69 -6.04
C THR A 190 -4.03 -28.24 -5.05
N SER A 191 -4.53 -28.65 -3.88
CA SER A 191 -3.72 -29.13 -2.76
C SER A 191 -2.73 -30.22 -3.22
N GLY A 192 -1.43 -29.95 -3.06
CA GLY A 192 -0.33 -30.84 -3.46
C GLY A 192 0.52 -30.36 -4.63
N SER A 193 0.02 -29.46 -5.49
CA SER A 193 0.77 -28.95 -6.65
C SER A 193 1.68 -27.75 -6.32
N GLN A 194 1.33 -26.95 -5.32
CA GLN A 194 2.15 -25.83 -4.83
C GLN A 194 2.36 -25.92 -3.31
N ILE A 195 3.57 -26.31 -2.90
CA ILE A 195 3.95 -26.46 -1.48
C ILE A 195 4.59 -25.18 -0.89
N PHE A 196 5.06 -24.28 -1.75
CA PHE A 196 5.75 -23.04 -1.40
C PHE A 196 4.81 -21.84 -1.44
N ARG A 197 5.12 -20.80 -0.65
CA ARG A 197 4.38 -19.53 -0.70
C ARG A 197 4.65 -18.83 -2.02
N SER A 198 3.61 -18.28 -2.64
CA SER A 198 3.78 -17.32 -3.74
C SER A 198 4.56 -16.09 -3.25
N LEU A 199 5.22 -15.38 -4.18
CA LEU A 199 5.94 -14.14 -3.83
C LEU A 199 4.97 -13.01 -3.46
N SER A 200 3.82 -12.97 -4.13
CA SER A 200 2.79 -11.97 -3.84
C SER A 200 2.02 -12.26 -2.55
N GLY A 201 2.15 -13.44 -1.93
CA GLY A 201 1.29 -13.87 -0.83
C GLY A 201 -0.10 -14.36 -1.26
N GLN A 202 -0.42 -14.33 -2.56
CA GLN A 202 -1.67 -14.87 -3.10
C GLN A 202 -1.80 -16.37 -2.84
N CYS A 203 -3.02 -16.85 -2.64
CA CYS A 203 -3.37 -18.24 -2.33
C CYS A 203 -2.87 -18.76 -0.97
N ASN A 204 -2.39 -17.87 -0.09
CA ASN A 204 -2.17 -18.23 1.32
C ASN A 204 -3.50 -18.61 1.99
N ASN A 205 -4.56 -17.86 1.70
CA ASN A 205 -5.94 -18.24 2.03
C ASN A 205 -6.64 -18.80 0.79
N VAL A 206 -6.98 -20.09 0.81
CA VAL A 206 -7.59 -20.79 -0.34
C VAL A 206 -9.03 -20.33 -0.62
N ARG A 207 -9.76 -19.87 0.41
CA ARG A 207 -11.15 -19.38 0.26
C ARG A 207 -11.18 -17.93 -0.24
N ARG A 208 -10.16 -17.14 0.09
CA ARG A 208 -10.01 -15.73 -0.33
C ARG A 208 -8.57 -15.51 -0.82
N PRO A 209 -8.25 -15.87 -2.07
CA PRO A 209 -6.89 -15.92 -2.58
C PRO A 209 -6.07 -14.65 -2.41
N PHE A 210 -6.72 -13.49 -2.45
CA PHE A 210 -6.04 -12.20 -2.42
C PHE A 210 -5.78 -11.67 -1.02
N ILE A 211 -6.40 -12.19 0.05
CA ILE A 211 -6.24 -11.61 1.39
C ILE A 211 -4.77 -11.66 1.85
N GLY A 212 -4.24 -10.50 2.24
CA GLY A 212 -2.82 -10.35 2.64
C GLY A 212 -1.82 -10.41 1.47
N SER A 213 -2.28 -10.48 0.22
CA SER A 213 -1.40 -10.42 -0.95
C SER A 213 -0.94 -8.98 -1.27
N ALA A 214 0.22 -8.84 -1.92
CA ALA A 214 0.74 -7.55 -2.36
C ALA A 214 -0.22 -6.86 -3.34
N GLY A 215 -0.41 -5.55 -3.14
CA GLY A 215 -1.35 -4.71 -3.88
C GLY A 215 -2.77 -4.65 -3.28
N GLN A 216 -3.04 -5.38 -2.20
CA GLN A 216 -4.31 -5.30 -1.49
C GLN A 216 -4.42 -4.09 -0.55
N PRO A 217 -5.64 -3.70 -0.18
CA PRO A 217 -5.85 -2.70 0.85
C PRO A 217 -5.30 -3.13 2.22
N LEU A 218 -4.76 -2.18 2.99
CA LEU A 218 -4.48 -2.37 4.41
C LEU A 218 -5.77 -2.69 5.17
N SER A 219 -5.68 -3.58 6.16
CA SER A 219 -6.83 -3.93 7.00
C SER A 219 -7.24 -2.77 7.91
N ARG A 220 -8.55 -2.50 7.97
CA ARG A 220 -9.10 -1.52 8.91
C ARG A 220 -9.53 -2.21 10.20
N LEU A 221 -8.93 -1.79 11.32
CA LEU A 221 -9.41 -2.19 12.65
C LEU A 221 -10.73 -1.51 13.02
N PHE A 222 -10.93 -0.28 12.55
CA PHE A 222 -12.17 0.47 12.71
C PHE A 222 -12.92 0.54 11.39
N PRO A 223 -14.19 0.09 11.33
CA PRO A 223 -14.93 -0.06 10.07
C PRO A 223 -15.28 1.28 9.40
N SER A 224 -15.28 2.38 10.16
CA SER A 224 -15.65 3.71 9.67
C SER A 224 -14.42 4.62 9.55
N PRO A 225 -13.86 4.83 8.35
CA PRO A 225 -12.80 5.82 8.17
C PRO A 225 -13.34 7.23 8.33
N SER A 226 -12.48 8.14 8.80
CA SER A 226 -12.83 9.54 8.98
C SER A 226 -12.18 10.38 7.89
N TYR A 227 -12.94 10.57 6.81
CA TYR A 227 -12.71 11.54 5.75
C TYR A 227 -13.79 12.63 5.82
N ALA A 228 -13.49 13.86 5.39
CA ALA A 228 -14.46 14.96 5.52
C ALA A 228 -15.64 14.76 4.56
N ASP A 229 -15.40 14.89 3.25
CA ASP A 229 -16.37 14.79 2.14
C ASP A 229 -17.79 15.29 2.49
N ASN A 230 -17.92 16.40 3.24
CA ASN A 230 -19.19 16.90 3.77
C ASN A 230 -20.07 15.83 4.45
N GLY A 231 -19.44 14.93 5.21
CA GLY A 231 -20.09 13.80 5.89
C GLY A 231 -20.18 12.51 5.06
N LEU A 232 -19.75 12.47 3.79
CA LEU A 232 -19.79 11.25 2.97
C LEU A 232 -18.70 10.23 3.32
N GLY A 233 -17.57 10.68 3.88
CA GLY A 233 -16.51 9.83 4.39
C GLY A 233 -15.80 8.98 3.33
N ILE A 234 -15.56 9.50 2.12
CA ILE A 234 -15.02 8.75 0.98
C ILE A 234 -13.49 8.90 0.87
N GLN A 235 -12.98 10.11 0.68
CA GLN A 235 -11.55 10.33 0.44
C GLN A 235 -11.02 11.73 0.74
N SER A 236 -11.84 12.75 1.02
CA SER A 236 -11.33 14.10 1.24
C SER A 236 -10.61 14.25 2.58
N ARG A 237 -9.60 15.14 2.64
CA ARG A 237 -8.84 15.44 3.86
C ARG A 237 -9.81 15.74 5.01
N ARG A 238 -9.51 15.22 6.21
CA ARG A 238 -10.34 15.44 7.40
C ARG A 238 -10.39 16.95 7.72
N GLN A 239 -11.53 17.38 8.23
CA GLN A 239 -11.78 18.75 8.70
C GLN A 239 -12.29 18.70 10.15
N ILE A 240 -12.26 19.83 10.86
CA ILE A 240 -12.80 19.90 12.22
C ILE A 240 -14.31 19.67 12.16
N PRO A 241 -14.86 18.71 12.96
CA PRO A 241 -16.30 18.52 13.04
C PRO A 241 -16.99 19.79 13.55
N GLN A 242 -17.99 20.29 12.80
CA GLN A 242 -18.81 21.42 13.22
C GLN A 242 -19.73 20.96 14.38
N ILE A 243 -19.30 21.15 15.62
CA ILE A 243 -20.13 20.87 16.80
C ILE A 243 -21.01 22.11 17.04
N GLY A 244 -22.33 21.98 16.90
CA GLY A 244 -23.29 22.95 17.46
C GLY A 244 -23.82 24.04 16.54
N GLY A 245 -23.90 23.84 15.22
CA GLY A 245 -24.76 24.68 14.35
C GLY A 245 -24.40 26.17 14.26
N VAL A 246 -23.21 26.59 14.70
CA VAL A 246 -22.72 27.97 14.50
C VAL A 246 -22.17 28.07 13.08
N SER A 247 -23.03 28.50 12.16
CA SER A 247 -22.78 28.58 10.72
C SER A 247 -21.81 29.68 10.27
N ASN A 248 -21.11 30.35 11.19
CA ASN A 248 -20.34 31.57 10.88
C ASN A 248 -18.81 31.43 11.02
N ALA A 249 -18.31 30.25 11.38
CA ALA A 249 -16.89 29.92 11.20
C ALA A 249 -16.79 28.92 10.05
N GLY A 250 -16.41 29.40 8.86
CA GLY A 250 -16.14 28.54 7.70
C GLY A 250 -15.23 27.37 8.10
N ASN A 251 -15.48 26.19 7.53
CA ASN A 251 -14.73 24.93 7.70
C ASN A 251 -13.38 25.10 8.39
N ALA A 252 -13.34 25.01 9.73
CA ALA A 252 -12.10 25.21 10.46
C ALA A 252 -11.13 24.06 10.08
N GLU A 253 -9.97 24.43 9.54
CA GLU A 253 -8.96 23.46 9.13
C GLU A 253 -8.27 22.84 10.35
N LEU A 254 -7.83 21.60 10.21
CA LEU A 254 -6.99 20.97 11.23
C LEU A 254 -5.64 21.72 11.33
N PRO A 255 -4.98 21.71 12.50
CA PRO A 255 -3.68 22.37 12.65
C PRO A 255 -2.66 21.85 11.63
N SER A 256 -1.76 22.73 11.18
CA SER A 256 -0.69 22.36 10.25
C SER A 256 0.17 21.24 10.83
N VAL A 257 0.41 20.19 10.04
CA VAL A 257 1.28 19.07 10.44
C VAL A 257 2.71 19.53 10.70
N ARG A 258 3.19 20.57 10.01
CA ARG A 258 4.52 21.12 10.25
C ARG A 258 4.58 21.88 11.57
N GLN A 259 3.54 22.63 11.90
CA GLN A 259 3.44 23.30 13.19
C GLN A 259 3.42 22.30 14.35
N ILE A 260 2.60 21.24 14.23
CA ILE A 260 2.58 20.14 15.21
C ILE A 260 3.98 19.50 15.34
N SER A 261 4.69 19.30 14.23
CA SER A 261 6.06 18.76 14.23
C SER A 261 7.03 19.63 15.03
N LEU A 262 6.92 20.96 14.93
CA LEU A 262 7.80 21.90 15.63
C LEU A 262 7.47 21.97 17.12
N GLU A 263 6.18 21.91 17.48
CA GLU A 263 5.74 22.10 18.86
C GLU A 263 5.85 20.82 19.70
N LEU A 264 5.48 19.66 19.14
CA LEU A 264 5.37 18.40 19.90
C LEU A 264 6.59 17.46 19.78
N PHE A 265 7.28 17.44 18.63
CA PHE A 265 8.33 16.46 18.36
C PHE A 265 9.72 17.08 18.54
N GLN A 266 10.05 17.40 19.79
CA GLN A 266 11.34 17.98 20.17
C GLN A 266 12.39 16.89 20.42
N SER A 267 13.66 17.24 20.22
CA SER A 267 14.78 16.34 20.52
C SER A 267 14.77 15.95 22.01
N PRO A 268 14.99 14.66 22.33
CA PRO A 268 15.09 14.23 23.71
C PRO A 268 16.29 14.88 24.40
N LYS A 269 16.15 15.15 25.71
CA LYS A 269 17.23 15.78 26.52
C LYS A 269 18.32 14.79 26.94
N GLU A 270 18.01 13.50 26.94
CA GLU A 270 18.90 12.42 27.38
C GLU A 270 19.19 11.49 26.21
N GLU A 271 20.46 11.09 26.08
CA GLU A 271 20.88 10.08 25.11
C GLU A 271 20.52 8.68 25.61
N ASN A 272 19.83 7.90 24.77
CA ASN A 272 19.39 6.52 25.04
C ASN A 272 18.68 6.29 26.39
N PRO A 273 17.53 6.94 26.64
CA PRO A 273 16.80 6.84 27.91
C PRO A 273 16.25 5.44 28.22
N PHE A 274 16.27 4.52 27.26
CA PHE A 274 15.72 3.16 27.40
C PHE A 274 16.78 2.06 27.45
N GLY A 275 18.08 2.40 27.30
CA GLY A 275 19.17 1.41 27.30
C GLY A 275 19.07 0.37 26.18
N VAL A 276 18.42 0.71 25.07
CA VAL A 276 18.24 -0.20 23.93
C VAL A 276 19.38 -0.04 22.93
N ASN A 277 19.74 -1.13 22.24
CA ASN A 277 20.72 -1.07 21.17
C ASN A 277 20.05 -0.69 19.84
N GLU A 278 20.83 -0.10 18.94
CA GLU A 278 20.33 0.39 17.65
C GLU A 278 19.81 -0.74 16.74
N ILE A 279 20.33 -1.97 16.90
CA ILE A 279 19.86 -3.13 16.14
C ILE A 279 18.38 -3.43 16.37
N VAL A 280 17.80 -3.06 17.53
CA VAL A 280 16.36 -3.19 17.77
C VAL A 280 15.58 -2.30 16.80
N ALA A 281 16.02 -1.05 16.58
CA ALA A 281 15.37 -0.16 15.63
C ALA A 281 15.47 -0.70 14.19
N TYR A 282 16.66 -1.17 13.79
CA TYR A 282 16.85 -1.78 12.47
C TYR A 282 16.03 -3.06 12.28
N TRP A 283 15.95 -3.91 13.30
CA TRP A 283 15.15 -5.13 13.26
C TRP A 283 13.65 -4.82 13.17
N LEU A 284 13.16 -3.85 13.94
CA LEU A 284 11.76 -3.40 13.87
C LEU A 284 11.42 -2.84 12.49
N TYR A 285 12.31 -2.06 11.89
CA TYR A 285 12.14 -1.59 10.51
C TYR A 285 12.14 -2.76 9.52
N PHE A 286 13.09 -3.68 9.63
CA PHE A 286 13.22 -4.85 8.75
C PHE A 286 11.97 -5.75 8.81
N VAL A 287 11.43 -6.01 10.00
CA VAL A 287 10.17 -6.77 10.16
C VAL A 287 8.96 -5.96 9.69
N GLY A 288 8.87 -4.68 10.05
CA GLY A 288 7.74 -3.83 9.68
C GLY A 288 7.60 -3.66 8.18
N SER A 289 8.71 -3.52 7.48
CA SER A 289 8.77 -3.41 6.03
C SER A 289 8.48 -4.75 5.31
N ASP A 290 8.65 -5.90 5.98
CA ASP A 290 8.18 -7.21 5.48
C ASP A 290 6.65 -7.36 5.53
N LEU A 291 5.98 -6.58 6.37
CA LEU A 291 4.53 -6.63 6.56
C LEU A 291 3.80 -5.56 5.75
N ALA A 292 4.39 -4.37 5.63
CA ALA A 292 3.72 -3.23 5.03
C ALA A 292 4.69 -2.30 4.30
N SER A 293 4.31 -1.90 3.09
CA SER A 293 4.99 -0.89 2.30
C SER A 293 3.94 -0.05 1.59
N ILE A 294 3.98 1.27 1.80
CA ILE A 294 3.07 2.22 1.17
C ILE A 294 3.89 3.18 0.30
N ALA A 295 3.38 3.51 -0.88
CA ALA A 295 4.05 4.46 -1.77
C ALA A 295 3.13 5.65 -2.07
N PRO A 296 3.69 6.87 -2.16
CA PRO A 296 2.93 8.01 -2.68
C PRO A 296 2.52 7.76 -4.13
N ASN A 297 1.42 8.35 -4.56
CA ASN A 297 1.08 8.36 -5.98
C ASN A 297 2.12 9.21 -6.74
N GLN A 298 2.47 8.73 -7.93
CA GLN A 298 3.57 9.21 -8.78
C GLN A 298 3.17 9.08 -10.25
N CYS A 299 3.84 9.83 -11.11
CA CYS A 299 3.75 9.71 -12.56
C CYS A 299 4.56 8.53 -13.08
N LEU A 300 4.13 7.91 -14.20
CA LEU A 300 4.88 6.86 -14.90
C LEU A 300 5.27 7.31 -16.32
N ILE A 301 6.51 7.77 -16.48
CA ILE A 301 7.01 8.33 -17.75
C ILE A 301 7.78 7.25 -18.52
N LYS A 302 7.54 7.11 -19.83
CA LYS A 302 8.31 6.19 -20.69
C LYS A 302 9.80 6.61 -20.76
N GLY A 303 10.73 5.65 -20.60
CA GLY A 303 12.17 5.93 -20.58
C GLY A 303 12.72 6.73 -21.76
N PHE A 304 12.21 6.54 -22.98
CA PHE A 304 12.64 7.33 -24.16
C PHE A 304 12.24 8.82 -24.07
N LEU A 305 11.07 9.13 -23.49
CA LEU A 305 10.62 10.50 -23.24
C LEU A 305 11.46 11.15 -22.13
N PHE A 306 11.74 10.39 -21.06
CA PHE A 306 12.57 10.83 -19.95
C PHE A 306 14.00 11.22 -20.39
N LEU A 307 14.67 10.36 -21.19
CA LEU A 307 16.03 10.61 -21.69
C LEU A 307 16.11 11.83 -22.63
N ASN A 308 15.09 12.09 -23.44
CA ASN A 308 15.08 13.26 -24.32
C ASN A 308 14.80 14.58 -23.56
N LEU A 309 14.06 14.54 -22.44
CA LEU A 309 13.84 15.71 -21.58
C LEU A 309 15.04 16.03 -20.68
N LEU A 310 15.82 15.04 -20.27
CA LEU A 310 17.03 15.24 -19.47
C LEU A 310 18.26 15.70 -20.28
N LYS A 311 18.22 15.75 -21.62
CA LYS A 311 19.35 16.23 -22.44
C LYS A 311 19.82 17.66 -22.13
N ASN A 312 18.99 18.47 -21.46
CA ASN A 312 19.35 19.83 -21.03
C ASN A 312 19.99 19.89 -19.63
N ILE A 313 20.14 18.75 -18.95
CA ILE A 313 20.90 18.60 -17.70
C ILE A 313 22.10 17.73 -18.07
N GLU A 314 23.31 18.31 -18.10
CA GLU A 314 24.54 17.62 -18.47
C GLU A 314 24.85 16.44 -17.52
N ILE A 315 24.26 15.28 -17.79
CA ILE A 315 24.68 14.00 -17.22
C ILE A 315 24.90 13.06 -18.42
N GLY A 316 26.16 12.99 -18.84
CA GLY A 316 26.59 12.19 -19.96
C GLY A 316 26.49 10.69 -19.67
N ALA A 317 25.51 10.02 -20.27
CA ALA A 317 25.60 8.61 -20.64
C ALA A 317 24.62 8.32 -21.79
N GLY A 318 25.14 7.94 -22.95
CA GLY A 318 24.38 7.66 -24.16
C GLY A 318 23.46 6.44 -24.05
N PRO A 319 22.48 6.29 -24.97
CA PRO A 319 21.44 5.28 -24.84
C PRO A 319 21.92 3.91 -25.36
N ARG A 320 21.68 2.87 -24.57
CA ARG A 320 21.43 1.53 -25.10
C ARG A 320 19.99 1.13 -24.77
N PRO A 321 19.09 1.00 -25.77
CA PRO A 321 17.75 0.48 -25.54
C PRO A 321 17.79 -1.07 -25.50
N MET A 322 17.14 -1.66 -24.50
CA MET A 322 16.75 -3.07 -24.48
C MET A 322 15.21 -3.20 -24.58
N PRO A 323 14.68 -4.35 -25.01
CA PRO A 323 13.25 -4.55 -25.27
C PRO A 323 12.46 -4.60 -23.95
N GLY A 324 11.31 -3.92 -23.93
CA GLY A 324 10.47 -3.73 -22.74
C GLY A 324 10.59 -2.29 -22.25
N VAL A 325 9.58 -1.46 -22.55
CA VAL A 325 9.61 -0.02 -22.24
C VAL A 325 9.54 0.19 -20.73
N SER A 326 10.69 0.26 -20.06
CA SER A 326 10.76 0.61 -18.64
C SER A 326 10.22 2.01 -18.43
N ARG A 327 9.09 2.13 -17.69
CA ARG A 327 8.58 3.41 -17.23
C ARG A 327 9.29 3.79 -15.94
N THR A 328 9.69 5.05 -15.84
CA THR A 328 10.33 5.60 -14.65
C THR A 328 9.28 6.31 -13.79
N SER A 329 9.26 6.00 -12.50
CA SER A 329 8.39 6.69 -11.54
C SER A 329 8.97 8.06 -11.20
N VAL A 330 8.12 9.10 -11.27
CA VAL A 330 8.51 10.49 -11.01
C VAL A 330 7.50 11.11 -10.03
N ALA A 331 8.01 11.80 -9.02
CA ALA A 331 7.18 12.47 -8.03
C ALA A 331 6.27 13.54 -8.66
N PHE A 332 5.10 13.77 -8.07
CA PHE A 332 4.30 14.93 -8.43
C PHE A 332 4.92 16.22 -7.88
N PRO A 333 5.05 17.29 -8.67
CA PRO A 333 5.60 18.57 -8.24
C PRO A 333 4.53 19.41 -7.53
N CYS A 334 4.01 18.92 -6.40
CA CYS A 334 2.82 19.48 -5.74
C CYS A 334 2.98 20.91 -5.17
N CYS A 335 4.20 21.44 -5.11
CA CYS A 335 4.45 22.84 -4.73
C CYS A 335 4.68 23.76 -5.95
N THR A 336 4.65 23.23 -7.18
CA THR A 336 4.88 24.03 -8.38
C THR A 336 3.61 24.81 -8.76
N PRO A 337 3.67 26.15 -8.89
CA PRO A 337 2.53 26.95 -9.33
C PRO A 337 1.97 26.48 -10.67
N GLY A 338 0.64 26.39 -10.77
CA GLY A 338 -0.05 25.96 -11.98
C GLY A 338 -0.10 24.45 -12.20
N PHE A 339 0.57 23.65 -11.37
CA PHE A 339 0.37 22.19 -11.34
C PHE A 339 -0.75 21.85 -10.35
N ALA A 340 -1.79 21.17 -10.83
CA ALA A 340 -2.89 20.70 -10.01
C ALA A 340 -3.14 19.22 -10.27
N HIS A 341 -3.18 18.42 -9.19
CA HIS A 341 -3.52 17.01 -9.24
C HIS A 341 -4.32 16.63 -7.99
N ALA A 342 -5.31 15.75 -8.11
CA ALA A 342 -6.23 15.40 -7.01
C ALA A 342 -5.54 14.74 -5.80
N ASP A 343 -4.36 14.15 -6.01
CA ASP A 343 -3.53 13.60 -4.93
C ASP A 343 -2.40 14.52 -4.47
N CYS A 344 -2.29 15.74 -4.99
CA CYS A 344 -1.38 16.71 -4.38
C CYS A 344 -1.98 17.21 -3.08
N ASP A 345 -1.20 17.06 -2.00
CA ASP A 345 -1.62 17.39 -0.65
C ASP A 345 -0.43 18.03 0.07
N PRO A 346 0.06 19.19 -0.43
CA PRO A 346 1.26 19.83 0.07
C PRO A 346 1.12 20.22 1.55
N ILE A 347 2.27 20.34 2.21
CA ILE A 347 2.35 20.76 3.60
C ILE A 347 2.84 22.20 3.64
N ASP A 348 2.02 23.09 4.17
CA ASP A 348 2.37 24.49 4.34
C ASP A 348 3.42 24.66 5.43
N VAL A 349 4.45 25.45 5.11
CA VAL A 349 5.53 25.79 6.03
C VAL A 349 5.30 27.22 6.54
N PRO A 350 5.26 27.43 7.86
CA PRO A 350 5.08 28.76 8.40
C PRO A 350 6.32 29.63 8.16
N SER A 351 6.14 30.94 7.99
CA SER A 351 7.25 31.87 7.69
C SER A 351 8.30 31.94 8.79
N ASN A 352 7.92 31.66 10.04
CA ASN A 352 8.82 31.59 11.20
C ASN A 352 9.40 30.19 11.45
N ASP A 353 9.30 29.27 10.48
CA ASP A 353 9.92 27.94 10.60
C ASP A 353 11.45 28.07 10.79
N PRO A 354 12.02 27.48 11.85
CA PRO A 354 13.44 27.66 12.16
C PRO A 354 14.39 27.01 11.15
N ILE A 355 13.92 26.03 10.37
CA ILE A 355 14.73 25.28 9.41
C ILE A 355 14.47 25.77 7.99
N TYR A 356 13.21 25.86 7.60
CA TYR A 356 12.80 26.16 6.23
C TYR A 356 12.58 27.66 5.98
N GLY A 357 12.28 28.45 7.01
CA GLY A 357 12.07 29.90 6.93
C GLY A 357 13.31 30.65 6.40
N PRO A 358 14.53 30.42 6.93
CA PRO A 358 15.75 31.05 6.42
C PRO A 358 16.05 30.76 4.94
N ALA A 359 15.57 29.63 4.42
CA ALA A 359 15.69 29.24 3.02
C ALA A 359 14.51 29.69 2.15
N HIS A 360 13.57 30.46 2.71
CA HIS A 360 12.33 30.91 2.06
C HIS A 360 11.49 29.77 1.47
N ILE A 361 11.53 28.58 2.11
CA ILE A 361 10.71 27.44 1.71
C ILE A 361 9.35 27.55 2.41
N THR A 362 8.29 27.72 1.63
CA THR A 362 6.91 27.87 2.14
C THR A 362 6.05 26.61 1.96
N CYS A 363 6.56 25.60 1.27
CA CYS A 363 5.81 24.40 0.91
C CYS A 363 6.73 23.17 0.95
N ILE A 364 6.26 22.07 1.56
CA ILE A 364 6.91 20.76 1.44
C ILE A 364 6.08 19.92 0.47
N PRO A 365 6.68 19.46 -0.66
CA PRO A 365 5.95 18.67 -1.64
C PRO A 365 5.52 17.34 -1.03
N HIS A 366 4.21 17.06 -1.10
CA HIS A 366 3.64 15.82 -0.61
C HIS A 366 2.49 15.38 -1.51
N SER A 367 2.49 14.10 -1.87
CA SER A 367 1.40 13.46 -2.59
C SER A 367 0.81 12.30 -1.78
N ARG A 368 -0.50 12.13 -1.93
CA ARG A 368 -1.27 11.12 -1.19
C ARG A 368 -0.84 9.70 -1.59
N THR A 369 -0.88 8.79 -0.63
CA THR A 369 -0.62 7.36 -0.83
C THR A 369 -1.52 6.75 -1.89
N LEU A 370 -0.97 5.88 -2.74
CA LEU A 370 -1.70 5.20 -3.80
C LEU A 370 -2.85 4.34 -3.23
N PRO A 371 -4.08 4.45 -3.75
CA PRO A 371 -5.20 3.65 -3.28
C PRO A 371 -5.18 2.22 -3.86
N ALA A 372 -5.74 1.27 -3.11
CA ALA A 372 -6.01 -0.09 -3.57
C ALA A 372 -7.50 -0.32 -3.81
N PRO A 373 -7.87 -1.14 -4.81
CA PRO A 373 -9.25 -1.54 -5.01
C PRO A 373 -9.68 -2.46 -3.86
N ARG A 374 -10.93 -2.29 -3.40
CA ARG A 374 -11.55 -3.20 -2.43
C ARG A 374 -11.84 -4.55 -3.08
N ASP A 375 -12.20 -5.55 -2.28
CA ASP A 375 -12.65 -6.87 -2.77
C ASP A 375 -13.69 -6.70 -3.90
N SER A 376 -13.39 -7.29 -5.06
CA SER A 376 -14.19 -7.15 -6.28
C SER A 376 -14.55 -5.70 -6.67
N CYS A 377 -13.64 -4.76 -6.41
CA CYS A 377 -13.77 -3.34 -6.70
C CYS A 377 -15.05 -2.73 -6.07
N ALA A 378 -15.38 -3.18 -4.85
CA ALA A 378 -16.53 -2.67 -4.12
C ALA A 378 -16.43 -1.16 -3.87
N LEU A 379 -17.60 -0.51 -3.87
CA LEU A 379 -17.74 0.92 -3.60
C LEU A 379 -17.47 1.24 -2.13
N GLY A 380 -17.12 2.49 -1.85
CA GLY A 380 -16.94 3.02 -0.50
C GLY A 380 -15.68 3.90 -0.37
N PRO A 381 -15.11 3.98 0.84
CA PRO A 381 -14.00 4.88 1.14
C PRO A 381 -12.67 4.43 0.54
N ARG A 382 -11.72 5.38 0.48
CA ARG A 382 -10.34 5.19 0.00
C ARG A 382 -9.56 4.27 0.92
N GLU A 383 -9.15 3.13 0.38
CA GLU A 383 -8.21 2.21 0.99
C GLU A 383 -6.78 2.41 0.48
N GLN A 384 -5.79 2.43 1.35
CA GLN A 384 -4.38 2.54 0.99
C GLN A 384 -3.83 1.18 0.55
N ALA A 385 -3.05 1.16 -0.54
CA ALA A 385 -2.43 -0.05 -1.03
C ALA A 385 -1.23 -0.46 -0.17
N ASN A 386 -1.20 -1.72 0.26
CA ASN A 386 0.01 -2.36 0.73
C ASN A 386 0.76 -2.97 -0.47
N HIS A 387 2.00 -2.57 -0.71
CA HIS A 387 2.79 -2.96 -1.86
C HIS A 387 3.62 -4.23 -1.69
N VAL A 388 3.61 -4.81 -0.49
CA VAL A 388 4.22 -6.10 -0.12
C VAL A 388 3.17 -7.07 0.41
N SER A 389 3.52 -8.34 0.53
CA SER A 389 2.69 -9.33 1.24
C SER A 389 2.54 -8.91 2.70
N SER A 390 1.38 -9.20 3.30
CA SER A 390 1.13 -8.92 4.72
C SER A 390 1.60 -10.05 5.64
N PHE A 391 2.44 -10.97 5.14
CA PHE A 391 2.94 -12.12 5.85
C PHE A 391 4.42 -11.93 6.15
N LEU A 392 4.89 -12.47 7.28
CA LEU A 392 6.32 -12.62 7.53
C LEU A 392 6.86 -13.73 6.63
N ASP A 393 7.25 -13.37 5.41
CA ASP A 393 7.70 -14.28 4.36
C ASP A 393 8.97 -13.82 3.65
N GLY A 394 9.68 -12.87 4.25
CA GLY A 394 10.96 -12.37 3.78
C GLY A 394 10.86 -11.66 2.44
N SER A 395 9.71 -11.06 2.12
CA SER A 395 9.51 -10.20 0.94
C SER A 395 10.57 -9.09 0.85
N GLN A 396 11.10 -8.63 1.98
CA GLN A 396 12.26 -7.74 2.06
C GLN A 396 13.52 -8.30 1.36
N ILE A 397 13.71 -9.62 1.40
CA ILE A 397 14.87 -10.32 0.82
C ILE A 397 14.53 -10.83 -0.58
N TYR A 398 13.35 -11.41 -0.75
CA TYR A 398 12.96 -12.18 -1.95
C TYR A 398 12.10 -11.40 -2.95
N GLY A 399 11.58 -10.23 -2.55
CA GLY A 399 10.63 -9.43 -3.32
C GLY A 399 9.20 -9.99 -3.28
N SER A 400 8.23 -9.16 -3.66
CA SER A 400 6.81 -9.55 -3.74
C SER A 400 6.32 -9.83 -5.18
N SER A 401 7.23 -9.91 -6.15
CA SER A 401 6.91 -10.17 -7.56
C SER A 401 7.97 -11.07 -8.20
N TYR A 402 7.58 -11.82 -9.23
CA TYR A 402 8.51 -12.64 -10.01
C TYR A 402 9.57 -11.79 -10.72
N GLU A 403 9.18 -10.63 -11.25
CA GLU A 403 10.08 -9.68 -11.90
C GLU A 403 11.20 -9.19 -10.97
N THR A 404 10.89 -8.93 -9.70
CA THR A 404 11.92 -8.61 -8.69
C THR A 404 12.77 -9.83 -8.37
N LEU A 405 12.17 -11.01 -8.18
CA LEU A 405 12.92 -12.22 -7.84
C LEU A 405 13.89 -12.65 -8.94
N GLU A 406 13.50 -12.57 -10.21
CA GLU A 406 14.36 -12.94 -11.34
C GLU A 406 15.68 -12.17 -11.34
N ARG A 407 15.63 -10.89 -10.94
CA ARG A 407 16.83 -10.04 -10.80
C ARG A 407 17.68 -10.38 -9.59
N LEU A 408 17.13 -11.08 -8.60
CA LEU A 408 17.80 -11.43 -7.34
C LEU A 408 18.45 -12.80 -7.37
N ARG A 409 18.01 -13.70 -8.26
CA ARG A 409 18.51 -15.08 -8.32
C ARG A 409 19.87 -15.17 -8.99
N ALA A 410 20.76 -15.97 -8.40
CA ALA A 410 22.01 -16.31 -9.03
C ALA A 410 21.76 -17.19 -10.27
N PRO A 411 22.51 -16.97 -11.36
CA PRO A 411 22.39 -17.78 -12.56
C PRO A 411 22.91 -19.20 -12.33
N GLY A 412 22.56 -20.09 -13.26
CA GLY A 412 22.80 -21.52 -13.13
C GLY A 412 21.88 -22.13 -12.09
N GLU A 413 21.58 -23.40 -12.24
CA GLU A 413 20.76 -24.20 -11.34
C GLU A 413 21.42 -24.33 -9.95
N SER A 414 21.75 -23.24 -9.25
CA SER A 414 22.40 -23.20 -7.93
C SER A 414 21.35 -23.15 -6.81
N GLY A 415 20.30 -22.35 -7.02
CA GLY A 415 19.30 -22.04 -6.01
C GLY A 415 19.71 -20.91 -5.07
N ARG A 416 20.78 -20.17 -5.39
CA ARG A 416 21.31 -19.05 -4.59
C ARG A 416 20.68 -17.71 -4.99
N LEU A 417 20.82 -16.73 -4.10
CA LEU A 417 20.67 -15.31 -4.39
C LEU A 417 22.00 -14.70 -4.83
N LEU A 418 21.93 -13.64 -5.65
CA LEU A 418 23.09 -12.88 -6.11
C LEU A 418 23.80 -12.18 -4.95
N ILE A 419 25.12 -12.30 -4.99
CA ILE A 419 26.05 -11.58 -4.12
C ILE A 419 27.19 -11.04 -4.98
N SER A 420 27.82 -9.96 -4.52
CA SER A 420 29.04 -9.44 -5.13
C SER A 420 30.16 -10.47 -5.07
N ARG A 421 30.86 -10.67 -6.18
CA ARG A 421 31.99 -11.61 -6.29
C ARG A 421 33.21 -11.18 -5.49
N GLU A 422 33.30 -9.91 -5.13
CA GLU A 422 34.49 -9.34 -4.50
C GLU A 422 34.48 -9.49 -2.97
N ASN A 423 33.32 -9.30 -2.33
CA ASN A 423 33.26 -9.08 -0.88
C ASN A 423 32.06 -9.75 -0.18
N ASP A 424 31.36 -10.69 -0.84
CA ASP A 424 30.12 -11.31 -0.34
C ASP A 424 29.05 -10.31 0.11
N LEU A 425 29.12 -9.06 -0.36
CA LEU A 425 28.09 -8.04 -0.14
C LEU A 425 26.92 -8.30 -1.07
N LEU A 426 25.80 -7.60 -0.87
CA LEU A 426 24.73 -7.57 -1.86
C LEU A 426 25.28 -7.08 -3.20
N THR A 427 24.73 -7.61 -4.30
CA THR A 427 25.09 -7.10 -5.63
C THR A 427 24.59 -5.66 -5.80
N LEU A 428 25.31 -4.87 -6.57
CA LEU A 428 24.83 -3.56 -6.99
C LEU A 428 23.71 -3.74 -8.03
N ASP A 429 22.67 -2.91 -7.93
CA ASP A 429 21.58 -2.86 -8.88
C ASP A 429 22.06 -2.15 -10.16
N PRO A 430 22.16 -2.84 -11.31
CA PRO A 430 22.54 -2.19 -12.57
C PRO A 430 21.50 -1.20 -13.09
N LEU A 431 20.25 -1.29 -12.60
CA LEU A 431 19.13 -0.43 -12.95
C LEU A 431 18.88 0.67 -11.90
N SER A 432 19.68 0.76 -10.83
CA SER A 432 19.54 1.89 -9.92
C SER A 432 19.94 3.16 -10.64
N ASN A 433 19.07 4.16 -10.61
CA ASN A 433 19.42 5.51 -11.02
C ASN A 433 20.39 6.16 -10.01
N ASP A 434 20.90 7.35 -10.33
CA ASP A 434 21.84 8.14 -9.51
C ASP A 434 21.24 8.67 -8.18
N TYR A 435 20.22 8.03 -7.61
CA TYR A 435 19.70 8.42 -6.29
C TYR A 435 20.57 7.92 -5.14
N CYS A 436 21.41 6.93 -5.40
CA CYS A 436 22.36 6.40 -4.43
C CYS A 436 23.42 7.46 -4.17
N GLN A 437 23.48 7.96 -2.93
CA GLN A 437 24.47 8.97 -2.56
C GLN A 437 25.85 8.30 -2.43
N SER A 438 26.63 8.35 -3.49
CA SER A 438 28.03 7.90 -3.50
C SER A 438 28.94 9.01 -4.01
N ASN A 439 30.06 9.19 -3.32
CA ASN A 439 31.14 10.10 -3.72
C ASN A 439 31.88 9.60 -4.97
N ASP A 440 31.77 8.30 -5.28
CA ASP A 440 32.37 7.70 -6.47
C ASP A 440 31.31 7.55 -7.56
N LYS A 441 31.42 8.39 -8.62
CA LYS A 441 30.51 8.40 -9.77
C LYS A 441 30.47 7.07 -10.53
N GLN A 442 31.53 6.24 -10.47
CA GLN A 442 31.50 4.92 -11.10
C GLN A 442 30.81 3.85 -10.22
N LYS A 443 30.63 4.15 -8.93
CA LYS A 443 29.93 3.31 -7.95
C LYS A 443 28.65 3.98 -7.42
N GLN A 444 28.04 4.88 -8.18
CA GLN A 444 26.70 5.47 -7.90
C GLN A 444 25.58 4.45 -8.15
N ARG A 445 25.72 3.25 -7.57
CA ARG A 445 24.71 2.20 -7.65
C ARG A 445 24.31 1.76 -6.26
N CYS A 446 23.04 1.44 -6.14
CA CYS A 446 22.44 0.98 -4.90
C CYS A 446 22.61 -0.52 -4.79
N PHE A 447 22.52 -1.05 -3.58
CA PHE A 447 22.38 -2.49 -3.38
C PHE A 447 21.02 -2.97 -3.88
N LEU A 448 21.05 -4.15 -4.50
CA LEU A 448 19.86 -4.85 -4.98
C LEU A 448 19.36 -5.81 -3.90
N SER A 449 18.08 -5.70 -3.55
CA SER A 449 17.38 -6.63 -2.65
C SER A 449 15.90 -6.73 -3.01
N GLY A 450 15.10 -7.43 -2.20
CA GLY A 450 13.66 -7.56 -2.38
C GLY A 450 12.91 -6.22 -2.30
N THR A 451 13.48 -5.24 -1.63
CA THR A 451 13.02 -3.85 -1.59
C THR A 451 14.17 -2.87 -1.80
N PRO A 452 13.92 -1.66 -2.34
CA PRO A 452 14.92 -0.59 -2.39
C PRO A 452 15.29 -0.02 -1.01
N ASP A 453 14.46 -0.25 0.02
CA ASP A 453 14.70 0.21 1.41
C ASP A 453 16.02 -0.30 2.00
N VAL A 454 16.59 -1.35 1.40
CA VAL A 454 17.94 -1.84 1.70
C VAL A 454 19.00 -0.74 1.63
N ASN A 455 18.73 0.38 0.94
CA ASN A 455 19.63 1.51 0.76
C ASN A 455 19.31 2.71 1.66
N LEU A 456 18.34 2.61 2.58
CA LEU A 456 17.90 3.74 3.40
C LEU A 456 18.93 4.10 4.49
N LEU A 457 19.42 3.09 5.22
CA LEU A 457 20.44 3.22 6.26
C LEU A 457 21.37 2.01 6.22
N ALA A 458 22.65 2.20 6.56
CA ALA A 458 23.64 1.13 6.53
C ALA A 458 23.28 -0.07 7.43
N GLY A 459 22.62 0.17 8.57
CA GLY A 459 22.13 -0.90 9.45
C GLY A 459 21.05 -1.77 8.83
N ILE A 460 20.20 -1.20 7.95
CA ILE A 460 19.22 -1.98 7.17
C ILE A 460 19.96 -2.81 6.13
N THR A 461 20.89 -2.21 5.37
CA THR A 461 21.73 -2.93 4.39
C THR A 461 22.43 -4.14 5.01
N LEU A 462 22.94 -3.99 6.24
CA LEU A 462 23.58 -5.04 7.00
C LEU A 462 22.63 -6.22 7.25
N LEU A 463 21.40 -5.97 7.72
CA LEU A 463 20.40 -7.02 7.95
C LEU A 463 20.06 -7.79 6.67
N HIS A 464 19.84 -7.08 5.56
CA HIS A 464 19.61 -7.75 4.26
C HIS A 464 20.80 -8.62 3.85
N THR A 465 22.03 -8.11 4.01
CA THR A 465 23.27 -8.85 3.68
C THR A 465 23.37 -10.14 4.50
N ILE A 466 23.11 -10.07 5.81
CA ILE A 466 23.13 -11.24 6.70
C ILE A 466 22.14 -12.30 6.22
N TRP A 467 20.90 -11.92 5.92
CA TRP A 467 19.88 -12.89 5.51
C TRP A 467 20.09 -13.47 4.11
N VAL A 468 20.64 -12.69 3.18
CA VAL A 468 21.05 -13.21 1.86
C VAL A 468 22.18 -14.24 1.99
N ARG A 469 23.18 -13.95 2.83
CA ARG A 469 24.26 -14.91 3.15
C ARG A 469 23.70 -16.17 3.81
N GLN A 470 22.76 -16.02 4.73
CA GLN A 470 22.12 -17.15 5.40
C GLN A 470 21.34 -18.02 4.40
N HIS A 471 20.58 -17.42 3.47
CA HIS A 471 19.91 -18.16 2.40
C HIS A 471 20.91 -18.96 1.55
N ASN A 472 22.00 -18.33 1.11
CA ASN A 472 23.02 -18.97 0.29
C ASN A 472 23.71 -20.13 1.02
N LYS A 473 24.03 -19.96 2.30
CA LYS A 473 24.58 -21.02 3.15
C LYS A 473 23.65 -22.23 3.24
N ILE A 474 22.34 -22.01 3.39
CA ILE A 474 21.35 -23.08 3.40
C ILE A 474 21.23 -23.74 2.02
N ALA A 475 21.18 -22.95 0.95
CA ALA A 475 21.08 -23.46 -0.42
C ALA A 475 22.26 -24.37 -0.79
N ASP A 476 23.49 -23.98 -0.42
CA ASP A 476 24.70 -24.77 -0.63
C ASP A 476 24.61 -26.12 0.11
N GLY A 477 24.24 -26.10 1.40
CA GLY A 477 24.05 -27.34 2.18
C GLY A 477 22.94 -28.25 1.61
N LEU A 478 21.82 -27.68 1.18
CA LEU A 478 20.74 -28.44 0.55
C LEU A 478 21.17 -29.09 -0.77
N ARG A 479 22.01 -28.42 -1.56
CA ARG A 479 22.57 -28.95 -2.82
C ARG A 479 23.47 -30.15 -2.58
N GLU A 480 24.32 -30.06 -1.56
CA GLU A 480 25.25 -31.14 -1.21
C GLU A 480 24.50 -32.40 -0.80
N MET A 481 23.46 -32.25 0.02
CA MET A 481 22.62 -33.35 0.49
C MET A 481 21.66 -33.89 -0.59
N ASN A 482 21.13 -33.02 -1.45
CA ASN A 482 20.10 -33.36 -2.43
C ASN A 482 20.55 -33.04 -3.86
N ARG A 483 21.56 -33.77 -4.36
CA ARG A 483 22.13 -33.55 -5.70
C ARG A 483 21.13 -33.69 -6.86
N HIS A 484 20.01 -34.37 -6.62
CA HIS A 484 18.92 -34.57 -7.59
C HIS A 484 17.92 -33.41 -7.65
N TRP A 485 17.99 -32.42 -6.73
CA TRP A 485 17.12 -31.26 -6.75
C TRP A 485 17.59 -30.23 -7.77
N ASN A 486 16.64 -29.65 -8.51
CA ASN A 486 16.90 -28.50 -9.36
C ASN A 486 17.05 -27.20 -8.54
N GLY A 487 17.57 -26.14 -9.16
CA GLY A 487 17.82 -24.86 -8.52
C GLY A 487 16.57 -24.21 -7.97
N ASP A 488 15.42 -24.38 -8.61
CA ASP A 488 14.13 -23.86 -8.14
C ASP A 488 13.70 -24.50 -6.82
N ARG A 489 13.82 -25.82 -6.71
CA ARG A 489 13.50 -26.52 -5.46
C ARG A 489 14.44 -26.11 -4.34
N ILE A 490 15.75 -26.02 -4.61
CA ILE A 490 16.72 -25.58 -3.61
C ILE A 490 16.44 -24.16 -3.15
N PHE A 491 16.20 -23.24 -4.08
CA PHE A 491 15.85 -21.86 -3.74
C PHE A 491 14.62 -21.81 -2.84
N ASN A 492 13.55 -22.51 -3.22
CA ASN A 492 12.30 -22.46 -2.48
C ASN A 492 12.39 -23.12 -1.09
N GLU A 493 13.14 -24.21 -0.95
CA GLU A 493 13.38 -24.85 0.35
C GLU A 493 14.30 -23.99 1.24
N ALA A 494 15.35 -23.39 0.68
CA ALA A 494 16.20 -22.45 1.41
C ALA A 494 15.40 -21.23 1.88
N ARG A 495 14.57 -20.64 1.01
CA ARG A 495 13.61 -19.57 1.36
C ARG A 495 12.68 -20.03 2.47
N ARG A 496 12.08 -21.22 2.37
CA ARG A 496 11.16 -21.79 3.36
C ARG A 496 11.81 -21.91 4.75
N ILE A 497 13.07 -22.33 4.81
CA ILE A 497 13.83 -22.44 6.06
C ILE A 497 14.12 -21.05 6.64
N VAL A 498 14.58 -20.10 5.81
CA VAL A 498 14.87 -18.72 6.26
C VAL A 498 13.64 -18.05 6.88
N ILE A 499 12.47 -18.24 6.28
CA ILE A 499 11.21 -17.63 6.77
C ILE A 499 10.55 -18.43 7.90
N GLY A 500 11.17 -19.51 8.38
CA GLY A 500 10.71 -20.29 9.53
C GLY A 500 9.46 -21.15 9.28
N LYS A 501 9.16 -21.55 8.04
CA LYS A 501 8.05 -22.47 7.73
C LYS A 501 8.55 -23.92 7.80
N CYS A 502 8.67 -24.48 9.01
CA CYS A 502 8.90 -25.92 9.19
C CYS A 502 7.73 -26.74 8.63
#